data_AF-X6P2H6-F1
#
_entry.id   AF-X6P2H6-F1
#
_cell.length_a   1.000
_cell.length_b   1.000
_cell.length_c   1.000
_cell.angle_alpha   90.00
_cell.angle_beta   90.00
_cell.angle_gamma   90.00
#
_symmetry.space_group_name_H-M   'P 1'
#
loop_
_entity.id
_entity.type
_entity.pdbx_description
1 polymer ?
#
loop_
_entity_poly.entity_id
_entity_poly.type
_entity_poly.pdbx_seq_one_letter_code
_entity_poly.pdbx_strand_id
1 'polypeptide(L)'
;MCGRFACSLNSQALQLLTNTSQFVDCSKYVPSYNMCPGNYVPVLLQQRALSNSKDKTVEMEEEKQERRSIRMLQAMKWGLVPSFSNDNKPFHQAINARVETIETKGLYRSLVNRRRCVVIMEGYYEWKNLSKGNKQPFLFYVGKPLHQRGSTNDTTSDEKELKNNVLFVAGLFDVWNPLHKTNLKKEEGEGEKEEEKEKDKEEAMEFDRNELSPLYSVSIVTCGASDSIQRYHDRMPLILMTDQQVDTWLNVDTYTLKKLKHIVLNCCQISRECVGNTSNRTMECVLPIEEYQKGIQGIERFFVRNNAIANPKKSDALAKEEQRHNCDTTTTLKRGIRKNSLFLFCISFIVRWTVFLFTVVFDYFSGLVYANARFLEWNLQTLSKKIVQFETRRHVRNINIKHWNHNKIHLIIDL
;
A
#
# COMPACT_ATOMS: atom_id res chain seq x y z
N MET A 1 -16.41 -10.41 -3.89
CA MET A 1 -15.45 -9.95 -4.92
C MET A 1 -14.31 -9.41 -4.09
N CYS A 2 -13.09 -9.89 -4.32
CA CYS A 2 -11.94 -9.55 -3.48
C CYS A 2 -11.69 -8.04 -3.50
N GLY A 3 -11.98 -7.38 -2.37
CA GLY A 3 -11.93 -5.92 -2.23
C GLY A 3 -10.97 -5.42 -1.16
N ARG A 4 -10.34 -6.34 -0.40
CA ARG A 4 -9.21 -6.04 0.48
C ARG A 4 -8.31 -7.26 0.60
N PHE A 5 -7.03 -7.04 0.87
CA PHE A 5 -6.06 -8.11 1.16
C PHE A 5 -4.94 -7.63 2.10
N ALA A 6 -4.12 -8.55 2.57
CA ALA A 6 -2.93 -8.27 3.38
C ALA A 6 -1.66 -8.49 2.55
N CYS A 7 -0.72 -7.56 2.63
CA CYS A 7 0.64 -7.69 2.11
C CYS A 7 1.56 -6.82 2.97
N SER A 8 2.13 -7.44 4.01
CA SER A 8 3.02 -6.82 5.00
C SER A 8 4.50 -6.99 4.66
N LEU A 9 4.82 -7.77 3.61
CA LEU A 9 6.19 -8.01 3.16
C LEU A 9 6.86 -6.70 2.73
N ASN A 10 8.09 -6.48 3.21
CA ASN A 10 8.94 -5.37 2.78
C ASN A 10 9.54 -5.62 1.38
N SER A 11 10.18 -4.59 0.82
CA SER A 11 10.77 -4.65 -0.53
C SER A 11 11.78 -5.78 -0.69
N GLN A 12 12.63 -6.02 0.32
CA GLN A 12 13.67 -7.05 0.26
C GLN A 12 13.06 -8.46 0.23
N ALA A 13 12.07 -8.73 1.09
CA ALA A 13 11.35 -10.00 1.12
C ALA A 13 10.60 -10.25 -0.20
N LEU A 14 10.00 -9.22 -0.80
CA LEU A 14 9.34 -9.34 -2.10
C LEU A 14 10.32 -9.61 -3.25
N GLN A 15 11.50 -8.97 -3.24
CA GLN A 15 12.55 -9.23 -4.22
C GLN A 15 13.11 -10.64 -4.10
N LEU A 16 13.36 -11.11 -2.87
CA LEU A 16 13.79 -12.48 -2.59
C LEU A 16 12.72 -13.49 -3.05
N LEU A 17 11.46 -13.31 -2.65
CA LEU A 17 10.33 -14.16 -3.02
C LEU A 17 10.18 -14.33 -4.54
N THR A 18 10.44 -13.26 -5.29
CA THR A 18 10.23 -13.21 -6.75
C THR A 18 11.49 -13.45 -7.57
N ASN A 19 12.65 -13.60 -6.90
CA ASN A 19 13.96 -13.63 -7.53
C ASN A 19 14.16 -12.45 -8.51
N THR A 20 13.87 -11.23 -8.06
CA THR A 20 14.01 -10.00 -8.87
C THR A 20 15.10 -9.09 -8.33
N SER A 21 15.93 -8.56 -9.24
CA SER A 21 17.04 -7.66 -8.88
C SER A 21 16.56 -6.28 -8.42
N GLN A 22 15.39 -5.84 -8.90
CA GLN A 22 14.85 -4.51 -8.63
C GLN A 22 13.34 -4.54 -8.34
N PHE A 23 12.92 -3.66 -7.44
CA PHE A 23 11.51 -3.31 -7.23
C PHE A 23 11.28 -1.89 -7.75
N VAL A 24 10.78 -1.79 -8.97
CA VAL A 24 10.48 -0.51 -9.64
C VAL A 24 9.36 0.21 -8.91
N ASP A 25 9.48 1.53 -8.75
CA ASP A 25 8.52 2.37 -8.03
C ASP A 25 8.30 1.95 -6.55
N CYS A 26 9.26 1.25 -5.91
CA CYS A 26 9.09 0.71 -4.57
C CYS A 26 8.74 1.76 -3.51
N SER A 27 9.13 3.03 -3.70
CA SER A 27 8.77 4.15 -2.81
C SER A 27 7.27 4.44 -2.76
N LYS A 28 6.50 4.02 -3.77
CA LYS A 28 5.03 4.16 -3.80
C LYS A 28 4.34 3.05 -3.00
N TYR A 29 5.00 1.90 -2.83
CA TYR A 29 4.48 0.75 -2.10
C TYR A 29 4.67 0.92 -0.60
N VAL A 30 3.58 0.76 0.16
CA VAL A 30 3.59 0.78 1.62
C VAL A 30 3.02 -0.56 2.11
N PRO A 31 3.82 -1.42 2.77
CA PRO A 31 3.34 -2.66 3.35
C PRO A 31 2.17 -2.41 4.30
N SER A 32 1.15 -3.27 4.24
CA SER A 32 -0.07 -3.11 5.02
C SER A 32 -0.76 -4.45 5.21
N TYR A 33 -1.26 -4.68 6.43
CA TYR A 33 -2.15 -5.80 6.67
C TYR A 33 -3.55 -5.54 6.08
N ASN A 34 -3.88 -4.34 5.60
CA ASN A 34 -5.21 -3.99 5.11
C ASN A 34 -5.12 -3.13 3.84
N MET A 35 -4.66 -3.72 2.75
CA MET A 35 -4.65 -3.10 1.42
C MET A 35 -6.06 -2.93 0.89
N CYS A 36 -6.35 -1.76 0.34
CA CYS A 36 -7.61 -1.39 -0.28
C CYS A 36 -7.39 -0.82 -1.70
N PRO A 37 -8.43 -0.79 -2.54
CA PRO A 37 -8.37 -0.12 -3.83
C PRO A 37 -7.82 1.30 -3.73
N GLY A 38 -6.94 1.66 -4.65
CA GLY A 38 -6.20 2.91 -4.66
C GLY A 38 -4.80 2.83 -4.03
N ASN A 39 -4.52 1.81 -3.22
CA ASN A 39 -3.15 1.55 -2.75
C ASN A 39 -2.26 1.06 -3.90
N TYR A 40 -0.95 1.31 -3.79
CA TYR A 40 0.05 0.68 -4.65
C TYR A 40 0.37 -0.71 -4.11
N VAL A 41 0.38 -1.71 -4.98
CA VAL A 41 0.54 -3.13 -4.64
C VAL A 41 1.72 -3.72 -5.40
N PRO A 42 2.40 -4.75 -4.86
CA PRO A 42 3.54 -5.37 -5.52
C PRO A 42 3.07 -6.28 -6.64
N VAL A 43 3.55 -6.00 -7.85
CA VAL A 43 3.15 -6.68 -9.08
C VAL A 43 4.37 -7.25 -9.78
N LEU A 44 4.38 -8.56 -9.98
CA LEU A 44 5.36 -9.27 -10.80
C LEU A 44 4.88 -9.30 -12.25
N LEU A 45 5.76 -8.96 -13.19
CA LEU A 45 5.48 -9.00 -14.62
C LEU A 45 6.72 -9.38 -15.43
N GLN A 46 6.51 -9.74 -16.68
CA GLN A 46 7.58 -9.94 -17.65
C GLN A 46 8.02 -8.58 -18.20
N GLN A 47 9.33 -8.30 -18.33
CA GLN A 47 9.82 -6.98 -18.76
C GLN A 47 9.27 -6.55 -20.12
N ARG A 48 9.19 -7.48 -21.07
CA ARG A 48 8.60 -7.22 -22.40
C ARG A 48 7.13 -6.80 -22.36
N ALA A 49 6.40 -7.10 -21.28
CA ALA A 49 5.01 -6.66 -21.16
C ALA A 49 4.92 -5.14 -21.04
N LEU A 50 6.04 -4.43 -20.81
CA LEU A 50 6.12 -2.97 -20.84
C LEU A 50 6.36 -2.39 -22.24
N SER A 51 6.99 -3.13 -23.17
CA SER A 51 7.33 -2.59 -24.48
C SER A 51 6.08 -2.38 -25.35
N ASN A 52 6.05 -1.27 -26.08
CA ASN A 52 5.01 -1.02 -27.07
C ASN A 52 5.34 -1.79 -28.34
N SER A 53 4.34 -2.45 -28.93
CA SER A 53 4.44 -3.32 -30.13
C SER A 53 5.08 -2.68 -31.39
N LYS A 54 5.50 -1.40 -31.35
CA LYS A 54 6.07 -0.66 -32.47
C LYS A 54 7.61 -0.74 -32.56
N ASP A 55 8.30 -1.10 -31.48
CA ASP A 55 9.74 -1.35 -31.53
C ASP A 55 10.01 -2.78 -32.00
N LYS A 56 9.94 -3.01 -33.31
CA LYS A 56 10.46 -4.23 -33.93
C LYS A 56 11.92 -3.99 -34.34
N THR A 57 12.82 -3.94 -33.36
CA THR A 57 14.24 -4.19 -33.63
C THR A 57 14.41 -5.67 -33.99
N VAL A 58 15.24 -5.93 -35.01
CA VAL A 58 15.61 -7.29 -35.43
C VAL A 58 16.55 -7.85 -34.36
N GLU A 59 15.99 -8.42 -33.30
CA GLU A 59 16.73 -9.11 -32.24
C GLU A 59 16.93 -10.59 -32.61
N MET A 60 18.13 -11.11 -32.36
CA MET A 60 18.47 -12.54 -32.54
C MET A 60 17.61 -13.41 -31.61
N GLU A 61 17.33 -14.66 -31.99
CA GLU A 61 16.38 -15.53 -31.28
C GLU A 61 16.80 -15.84 -29.83
N GLU A 62 18.10 -15.94 -29.55
CA GLU A 62 18.64 -16.17 -28.21
C GLU A 62 18.44 -14.97 -27.28
N GLU A 63 18.74 -13.74 -27.74
CA GLU A 63 18.45 -12.51 -26.98
C GLU A 63 16.94 -12.33 -26.73
N LYS A 64 16.12 -12.74 -27.69
CA LYS A 64 14.66 -12.75 -27.56
C LYS A 64 14.20 -13.72 -26.47
N GLN A 65 14.83 -14.89 -26.37
CA GLN A 65 14.55 -15.90 -25.35
C GLN A 65 14.98 -15.43 -23.96
N GLU A 66 16.15 -14.79 -23.86
CA GLU A 66 16.67 -14.27 -22.60
C GLU A 66 15.82 -13.09 -22.09
N ARG A 67 15.48 -12.11 -22.94
CA ARG A 67 14.52 -11.03 -22.60
C ARG A 67 13.12 -11.55 -22.25
N ARG A 68 12.68 -12.68 -22.82
CA ARG A 68 11.45 -13.36 -22.40
C ARG A 68 11.56 -13.89 -20.97
N SER A 69 12.73 -14.24 -20.44
CA SER A 69 12.81 -14.76 -19.07
C SER A 69 12.85 -13.67 -18.00
N ILE A 70 13.16 -12.41 -18.35
CA ILE A 70 13.35 -11.35 -17.35
C ILE A 70 12.04 -10.93 -16.71
N ARG A 71 11.93 -11.15 -15.40
CA ARG A 71 10.84 -10.68 -14.55
C ARG A 71 11.23 -9.40 -13.85
N MET A 72 10.23 -8.56 -13.62
CA MET A 72 10.37 -7.34 -12.82
C MET A 72 9.26 -7.29 -11.79
N LEU A 73 9.63 -6.75 -10.62
CA LEU A 73 8.69 -6.37 -9.59
C LEU A 73 8.44 -4.87 -9.71
N GLN A 74 7.17 -4.45 -9.73
CA GLN A 74 6.80 -3.04 -9.85
C GLN A 74 5.61 -2.71 -8.95
N ALA A 75 5.63 -1.53 -8.34
CA ALA A 75 4.52 -1.03 -7.54
C ALA A 75 3.46 -0.43 -8.47
N MET A 76 2.26 -1.01 -8.51
CA MET A 76 1.16 -0.54 -9.37
C MET A 76 -0.06 -0.15 -8.55
N LYS A 77 -0.80 0.88 -8.99
CA LYS A 77 -2.02 1.33 -8.32
C LYS A 77 -3.14 0.29 -8.51
N TRP A 78 -3.71 -0.23 -7.43
CA TRP A 78 -4.83 -1.15 -7.52
C TRP A 78 -6.13 -0.40 -7.86
N GLY A 79 -6.74 -0.75 -8.99
CA GLY A 79 -7.86 -0.02 -9.60
C GLY A 79 -7.42 0.48 -10.96
N LEU A 80 -7.71 -0.30 -11.99
CA LEU A 80 -7.25 -0.06 -13.36
C LEU A 80 -7.73 1.29 -13.89
N VAL A 81 -6.80 2.06 -14.42
CA VAL A 81 -6.99 3.27 -15.21
C VAL A 81 -6.62 2.93 -16.66
N PRO A 82 -7.61 2.81 -17.55
CA PRO A 82 -7.32 2.55 -18.96
C PRO A 82 -6.44 3.62 -19.58
N SER A 83 -5.55 3.21 -20.48
CA SER A 83 -4.69 4.08 -21.28
C SER A 83 -5.46 5.16 -22.04
N PHE A 84 -6.71 4.89 -22.43
CA PHE A 84 -7.58 5.85 -23.13
C PHE A 84 -8.34 6.82 -22.21
N SER A 85 -8.32 6.64 -20.88
CA SER A 85 -9.08 7.46 -19.91
C SER A 85 -8.73 8.94 -19.95
N ASN A 86 -9.73 9.82 -19.83
CA ASN A 86 -9.56 11.28 -19.85
C ASN A 86 -8.82 11.86 -18.66
N ASP A 87 -8.84 11.17 -17.53
CA ASP A 87 -8.11 11.52 -16.31
C ASP A 87 -7.41 10.29 -15.73
N ASN A 88 -6.59 10.54 -14.71
CA ASN A 88 -5.89 9.51 -13.94
C ASN A 88 -6.78 8.88 -12.85
N LYS A 89 -8.09 9.13 -12.89
CA LYS A 89 -9.00 8.64 -11.85
C LYS A 89 -9.24 7.15 -12.05
N PRO A 90 -9.14 6.34 -10.97
CA PRO A 90 -9.51 4.94 -11.03
C PRO A 90 -10.92 4.81 -11.59
N PHE A 91 -11.09 3.98 -12.62
CA PHE A 91 -12.42 3.65 -13.07
C PHE A 91 -13.10 2.88 -11.94
N HIS A 92 -14.14 3.44 -11.33
CA HIS A 92 -14.69 3.03 -10.02
C HIS A 92 -14.99 1.52 -9.86
N GLN A 93 -15.09 0.76 -10.96
CA GLN A 93 -15.41 -0.67 -10.97
C GLN A 93 -14.25 -1.57 -11.43
N ALA A 94 -13.11 -1.02 -11.84
CA ALA A 94 -12.03 -1.79 -12.46
C ALA A 94 -11.00 -2.35 -11.47
N ILE A 95 -11.42 -2.60 -10.22
CA ILE A 95 -10.60 -3.26 -9.19
C ILE A 95 -10.47 -4.78 -9.43
N ASN A 96 -11.46 -5.37 -10.10
CA ASN A 96 -11.53 -6.80 -10.41
C ASN A 96 -11.95 -7.04 -11.87
N ALA A 97 -11.33 -8.01 -12.53
CA ALA A 97 -11.65 -8.49 -13.87
C ALA A 97 -12.17 -9.94 -13.80
N ARG A 98 -13.37 -10.23 -14.32
CA ARG A 98 -13.93 -11.59 -14.29
C ARG A 98 -13.32 -12.43 -15.40
N VAL A 99 -12.67 -13.55 -15.06
CA VAL A 99 -11.99 -14.46 -16.01
C VAL A 99 -12.90 -14.92 -17.15
N GLU A 100 -14.20 -15.02 -16.90
CA GLU A 100 -15.22 -15.42 -17.88
C GLU A 100 -15.44 -14.37 -18.99
N THR A 101 -15.04 -13.12 -18.76
CA THR A 101 -15.35 -11.97 -19.62
C THR A 101 -14.12 -11.14 -20.01
N ILE A 102 -12.92 -11.51 -19.55
CA ILE A 102 -11.70 -10.72 -19.83
C ILE A 102 -11.37 -10.67 -21.33
N GLU A 103 -11.77 -11.67 -22.12
CA GLU A 103 -11.52 -11.73 -23.57
C GLU A 103 -12.57 -10.98 -24.40
N THR A 104 -13.73 -10.67 -23.82
CA THR A 104 -14.85 -10.05 -24.55
C THR A 104 -15.10 -8.61 -24.15
N LYS A 105 -14.88 -8.27 -22.87
CA LYS A 105 -15.13 -6.91 -22.35
C LYS A 105 -14.07 -5.94 -22.89
N GLY A 106 -14.51 -4.88 -23.56
CA GLY A 106 -13.63 -3.90 -24.22
C GLY A 106 -12.54 -3.30 -23.31
N LEU A 107 -12.83 -3.18 -22.01
CA LEU A 107 -11.87 -2.72 -21.00
C LEU A 107 -10.63 -3.62 -20.84
N TYR A 108 -10.79 -4.94 -21.00
CA TYR A 108 -9.76 -5.94 -20.68
C TYR A 108 -9.26 -6.70 -21.91
N ARG A 109 -10.07 -6.79 -22.97
CA ARG A 109 -9.80 -7.62 -24.16
C ARG A 109 -8.43 -7.36 -24.79
N SER A 110 -8.02 -6.09 -24.87
CA SER A 110 -6.71 -5.71 -25.41
C SER A 110 -5.55 -6.02 -24.46
N LEU A 111 -5.82 -6.11 -23.16
CA LEU A 111 -4.82 -6.33 -22.11
C LEU A 111 -4.48 -7.81 -21.92
N VAL A 112 -5.45 -8.73 -22.09
CA VAL A 112 -5.25 -10.17 -21.85
C VAL A 112 -4.06 -10.74 -22.64
N ASN A 113 -3.82 -10.26 -23.86
CA ASN A 113 -2.74 -10.77 -24.71
C ASN A 113 -1.44 -9.94 -24.63
N ARG A 114 -1.35 -8.95 -23.73
CA ARG A 114 -0.23 -8.00 -23.72
C ARG A 114 0.26 -7.61 -22.32
N ARG A 115 -0.68 -7.35 -21.41
CA ARG A 115 -0.43 -6.70 -20.11
C ARG A 115 -0.92 -7.59 -18.97
N ARG A 116 -0.39 -8.83 -18.91
CA ARG A 116 -0.64 -9.75 -17.80
C ARG A 116 0.42 -9.59 -16.73
N CYS A 117 0.01 -9.71 -15.49
CA CYS A 117 0.88 -9.59 -14.33
C CYS A 117 0.38 -10.48 -13.19
N VAL A 118 1.16 -10.57 -12.12
CA VAL A 118 0.83 -11.33 -10.91
C VAL A 118 0.90 -10.38 -9.72
N VAL A 119 -0.22 -10.20 -9.04
CA VAL A 119 -0.30 -9.45 -7.79
C VAL A 119 0.09 -10.37 -6.65
N ILE A 120 1.01 -9.91 -5.80
CA ILE A 120 1.50 -10.66 -4.64
C ILE A 120 0.71 -10.23 -3.41
N MET A 121 0.19 -11.20 -2.65
CA MET A 121 -0.50 -10.95 -1.38
C MET A 121 -0.34 -12.12 -0.41
N GLU A 122 -0.34 -11.86 0.89
CA GLU A 122 -0.20 -12.89 1.93
C GLU A 122 -1.53 -13.60 2.25
N GLY A 123 -2.64 -12.91 2.03
CA GLY A 123 -3.99 -13.40 2.24
C GLY A 123 -5.01 -12.35 1.84
N TYR A 124 -6.25 -12.74 1.58
CA TYR A 124 -7.30 -11.80 1.20
C TYR A 124 -8.53 -11.91 2.12
N TYR A 125 -9.30 -10.83 2.16
CA TYR A 125 -10.48 -10.74 3.01
C TYR A 125 -11.77 -10.91 2.21
N GLU A 126 -12.74 -11.57 2.80
CA GLU A 126 -14.08 -11.64 2.23
C GLU A 126 -15.16 -11.60 3.32
N TRP A 127 -16.30 -10.98 3.01
CA TRP A 127 -17.36 -10.71 3.97
C TRP A 127 -18.53 -11.67 3.76
N LYS A 128 -18.67 -12.63 4.68
CA LYS A 128 -19.83 -13.52 4.70
C LYS A 128 -21.06 -12.75 5.18
N ASN A 129 -22.12 -12.76 4.38
CA ASN A 129 -23.42 -12.25 4.79
C ASN A 129 -24.03 -13.20 5.84
N LEU A 130 -24.32 -12.69 7.04
CA LEU A 130 -24.99 -13.46 8.10
C LEU A 130 -26.48 -13.14 8.15
N SER A 131 -26.82 -11.85 8.14
CA SER A 131 -28.19 -11.33 8.12
C SER A 131 -28.21 -9.94 7.49
N LYS A 132 -29.39 -9.33 7.32
CA LYS A 132 -29.54 -8.04 6.63
C LYS A 132 -28.68 -6.95 7.31
N GLY A 133 -27.62 -6.50 6.62
CA GLY A 133 -26.68 -5.48 7.12
C GLY A 133 -25.57 -6.01 8.05
N ASN A 134 -25.61 -7.29 8.43
CA ASN A 134 -24.57 -7.91 9.24
C ASN A 134 -23.67 -8.81 8.39
N LYS A 135 -22.39 -8.45 8.32
CA LYS A 135 -21.37 -9.21 7.60
C LYS A 135 -20.21 -9.54 8.52
N GLN A 136 -19.76 -10.79 8.47
CA GLN A 136 -18.58 -11.25 9.19
C GLN A 136 -17.40 -11.35 8.21
N PRO A 137 -16.30 -10.61 8.42
CA PRO A 137 -15.10 -10.80 7.62
C PRO A 137 -14.39 -12.11 7.98
N PHE A 138 -13.80 -12.71 6.95
CA PHE A 138 -12.90 -13.85 7.04
C PHE A 138 -11.60 -13.51 6.30
N LEU A 139 -10.48 -13.95 6.85
CA LEU A 139 -9.18 -13.93 6.17
C LEU A 139 -8.95 -15.31 5.53
N PHE A 140 -8.57 -15.33 4.26
CA PHE A 140 -8.17 -16.52 3.51
C PHE A 140 -6.68 -16.46 3.16
N TYR A 141 -5.94 -17.53 3.42
CA TYR A 141 -4.49 -17.57 3.25
C TYR A 141 -3.96 -19.00 3.05
N VAL A 142 -2.66 -19.12 2.77
CA VAL A 142 -1.91 -20.40 2.68
C VAL A 142 -0.81 -20.45 3.72
N GLY A 143 -0.36 -21.66 4.05
CA GLY A 143 0.74 -21.89 4.98
C GLY A 143 0.40 -21.44 6.40
N LYS A 144 1.38 -20.83 7.09
CA LYS A 144 1.27 -20.38 8.47
C LYS A 144 0.33 -19.17 8.60
N PRO A 145 -0.45 -19.05 9.70
CA PRO A 145 -1.27 -17.88 9.97
C PRO A 145 -0.46 -16.59 9.96
N LEU A 146 -1.00 -15.52 9.35
CA LEU A 146 -0.25 -14.26 9.13
C LEU A 146 0.28 -13.64 10.42
N HIS A 147 -0.48 -13.70 11.51
CA HIS A 147 -0.08 -13.17 12.82
C HIS A 147 1.02 -13.98 13.52
N GLN A 148 1.32 -15.18 13.03
CA GLN A 148 2.38 -16.06 13.54
C GLN A 148 3.62 -16.05 12.66
N ARG A 149 3.59 -15.28 11.57
CA ARG A 149 4.76 -15.09 10.71
C ARG A 149 5.68 -14.11 11.43
N GLY A 150 6.93 -14.51 11.63
CA GLY A 150 7.95 -13.64 12.23
C GLY A 150 8.09 -12.32 11.47
N SER A 151 8.74 -11.34 12.09
CA SER A 151 9.01 -10.06 11.43
C SER A 151 9.91 -10.28 10.22
N THR A 152 9.53 -9.72 9.06
CA THR A 152 10.30 -9.82 7.79
C THR A 152 11.65 -9.10 7.82
N ASN A 153 12.03 -8.52 8.96
CA ASN A 153 13.36 -7.95 9.18
C ASN A 153 14.38 -9.02 9.57
N ASP A 154 13.95 -10.24 9.88
CA ASP A 154 14.83 -11.36 10.17
C ASP A 154 15.32 -11.99 8.85
N THR A 155 16.59 -11.74 8.53
CA THR A 155 17.29 -12.09 7.26
C THR A 155 17.46 -13.60 7.02
N THR A 156 16.79 -14.43 7.82
CA THR A 156 16.90 -15.89 7.83
C THR A 156 15.68 -16.60 7.22
N SER A 157 14.70 -15.85 6.71
CA SER A 157 13.51 -16.45 6.09
C SER A 157 13.87 -17.12 4.76
N ASP A 158 13.89 -18.45 4.75
CA ASP A 158 14.13 -19.25 3.54
C ASP A 158 13.12 -18.87 2.43
N GLU A 159 13.59 -18.68 1.19
CA GLU A 159 12.74 -18.38 0.01
C GLU A 159 11.56 -19.35 -0.11
N LYS A 160 11.82 -20.63 0.19
CA LYS A 160 10.83 -21.70 0.19
C LYS A 160 9.74 -21.48 1.23
N GLU A 161 10.09 -20.99 2.42
CA GLU A 161 9.10 -20.66 3.44
C GLU A 161 8.24 -19.46 3.03
N LEU A 162 8.84 -18.42 2.44
CA LEU A 162 8.11 -17.27 1.91
C LEU A 162 7.11 -17.69 0.82
N LYS A 163 7.54 -18.49 -0.17
CA LYS A 163 6.68 -18.99 -1.24
C LYS A 163 5.49 -19.80 -0.71
N ASN A 164 5.69 -20.61 0.33
CA ASN A 164 4.61 -21.41 0.93
C ASN A 164 3.56 -20.58 1.69
N ASN A 165 3.85 -19.31 1.97
CA ASN A 165 3.02 -18.42 2.78
C ASN A 165 2.36 -17.31 1.95
N VAL A 166 2.59 -17.25 0.64
CA VAL A 166 2.14 -16.14 -0.21
C VAL A 166 1.25 -16.64 -1.35
N LEU A 167 0.24 -15.84 -1.68
CA LEU A 167 -0.64 -16.04 -2.81
C LEU A 167 -0.14 -15.24 -4.01
N PHE A 168 0.10 -15.93 -5.11
CA PHE A 168 0.32 -15.32 -6.42
C PHE A 168 -1.02 -15.22 -7.14
N VAL A 169 -1.50 -14.01 -7.42
CA VAL A 169 -2.83 -13.78 -7.98
C VAL A 169 -2.74 -13.18 -9.38
N ALA A 170 -3.41 -13.79 -10.35
CA ALA A 170 -3.45 -13.28 -11.72
C ALA A 170 -4.04 -11.86 -11.77
N GLY A 171 -3.40 -10.98 -12.52
CA GLY A 171 -3.79 -9.59 -12.73
C GLY A 171 -3.65 -9.17 -14.19
N LEU A 172 -4.38 -8.12 -14.55
CA LEU A 172 -4.23 -7.36 -15.80
C LEU A 172 -3.84 -5.93 -15.44
N PHE A 173 -2.87 -5.36 -16.14
CA PHE A 173 -2.45 -3.98 -15.92
C PHE A 173 -2.61 -3.13 -17.19
N ASP A 174 -2.62 -1.81 -17.01
CA ASP A 174 -2.52 -0.85 -18.12
C ASP A 174 -1.71 0.36 -17.67
N VAL A 175 -1.24 1.12 -18.64
CA VAL A 175 -0.38 2.29 -18.46
C VAL A 175 -1.10 3.51 -19.00
N TRP A 176 -1.49 4.41 -18.10
CA TRP A 176 -2.06 5.71 -18.46
C TRP A 176 -0.96 6.75 -18.52
N ASN A 177 -0.84 7.47 -19.63
CA ASN A 177 0.21 8.47 -19.84
C ASN A 177 -0.38 9.90 -19.88
N PRO A 178 -0.01 10.79 -18.95
CA PRO A 178 -0.49 12.17 -18.95
C PRO A 178 -0.04 12.99 -20.18
N LEU A 179 1.18 12.75 -20.67
CA LEU A 179 1.80 13.53 -21.74
C LEU A 179 1.19 13.29 -23.14
N HIS A 180 0.69 12.09 -23.39
CA HIS A 180 -0.02 11.80 -24.64
C HIS A 180 -1.30 12.65 -24.75
N LYS A 181 -1.87 13.10 -23.63
CA LYS A 181 -3.09 13.92 -23.62
C LYS A 181 -2.82 15.42 -23.69
N THR A 182 -1.71 15.90 -23.14
CA THR A 182 -1.31 17.30 -23.29
C THR A 182 -1.03 17.64 -24.75
N ASN A 183 -0.49 16.69 -25.53
CA ASN A 183 -0.23 16.90 -26.96
C ASN A 183 -1.51 16.85 -27.80
N LEU A 184 -2.43 15.90 -27.54
CA LEU A 184 -3.74 15.84 -28.22
C LEU A 184 -4.59 17.10 -27.99
N LYS A 185 -4.57 17.66 -26.77
CA LYS A 185 -5.29 18.91 -26.47
C LYS A 185 -4.68 20.15 -27.13
N LYS A 186 -3.38 20.13 -27.46
CA LYS A 186 -2.73 21.19 -28.22
C LYS A 186 -3.14 21.13 -29.69
N GLU A 187 -3.18 19.93 -30.27
CA GLU A 187 -3.59 19.72 -31.66
C GLU A 187 -5.08 20.03 -31.92
N GLU A 188 -5.97 19.80 -30.95
CA GLU A 188 -7.39 20.21 -31.04
C GLU A 188 -7.62 21.71 -30.76
N GLY A 189 -6.58 22.45 -30.33
CA GLY A 189 -6.64 23.83 -29.89
C GLY A 189 -5.94 24.85 -30.81
N GLU A 190 -5.50 24.46 -32.01
CA GLU A 190 -4.90 25.40 -32.97
C GLU A 190 -5.98 26.08 -33.81
N GLY A 191 -6.59 27.08 -33.19
CA GLY A 191 -7.24 28.21 -33.82
C GLY A 191 -6.77 29.49 -33.13
N GLU A 192 -5.68 30.06 -33.68
CA GLU A 192 -5.18 31.44 -33.51
C GLU A 192 -4.13 31.76 -32.43
N LYS A 193 -2.97 32.18 -33.00
CA LYS A 193 -1.97 33.16 -32.55
C LYS A 193 -0.84 32.66 -31.64
N GLU A 194 0.19 32.15 -32.32
CA GLU A 194 1.58 32.36 -31.91
C GLU A 194 1.95 33.83 -32.07
N GLU A 195 2.38 34.48 -30.99
CA GLU A 195 3.69 35.11 -30.85
C GLU A 195 3.79 35.76 -29.45
N GLU A 196 5.00 35.76 -28.90
CA GLU A 196 5.40 36.28 -27.58
C GLU A 196 5.00 35.46 -26.34
N LYS A 197 5.93 34.58 -25.92
CA LYS A 197 6.49 34.55 -24.54
C LYS A 197 7.38 33.32 -24.41
N GLU A 198 8.64 33.49 -24.81
CA GLU A 198 9.68 32.45 -24.71
C GLU A 198 10.52 32.55 -23.43
N LYS A 199 10.20 33.46 -22.51
CA LYS A 199 10.89 33.60 -21.22
C LYS A 199 10.07 33.19 -19.99
N ASP A 200 8.75 33.20 -20.08
CA ASP A 200 7.87 32.81 -18.96
C ASP A 200 7.54 31.29 -18.94
N LYS A 201 7.99 30.53 -19.96
CA LYS A 201 7.70 29.09 -20.11
C LYS A 201 8.63 28.18 -19.31
N GLU A 202 9.84 28.63 -18.95
CA GLU A 202 10.76 27.87 -18.10
C GLU A 202 10.34 27.90 -16.62
N GLU A 203 9.76 29.01 -16.14
CA GLU A 203 9.29 29.14 -14.75
C GLU A 203 7.91 28.50 -14.52
N ALA A 204 7.06 28.37 -15.55
CA ALA A 204 5.79 27.64 -15.47
C ALA A 204 5.92 26.11 -15.59
N MET A 205 7.13 25.59 -15.83
CA MET A 205 7.45 24.16 -15.94
C MET A 205 8.06 23.56 -14.67
N GLU A 206 7.93 24.22 -13.52
CA GLU A 206 8.03 23.54 -12.22
C GLU A 206 6.68 22.93 -11.81
N PHE A 207 5.97 22.36 -12.79
CA PHE A 207 4.82 21.50 -12.56
C PHE A 207 5.37 20.14 -12.09
N ASP A 208 4.94 19.71 -10.90
CA ASP A 208 5.50 18.57 -10.16
C ASP A 208 5.86 17.40 -11.10
N ARG A 209 7.16 17.04 -11.18
CA ARG A 209 7.66 15.94 -12.02
C ARG A 209 6.90 14.62 -11.78
N ASN A 210 6.23 14.46 -10.64
CA ASN A 210 5.35 13.32 -10.38
C ASN A 210 4.07 13.30 -11.23
N GLU A 211 3.50 14.46 -11.60
CA GLU A 211 2.26 14.53 -12.39
C GLU A 211 2.44 14.20 -13.88
N LEU A 212 3.68 14.19 -14.38
CA LEU A 212 4.01 13.84 -15.77
C LEU A 212 4.44 12.37 -15.94
N SER A 213 4.54 11.61 -14.84
CA SER A 213 4.95 10.20 -14.88
C SER A 213 3.80 9.29 -15.32
N PRO A 214 4.05 8.24 -16.15
CA PRO A 214 3.03 7.26 -16.48
C PRO A 214 2.48 6.55 -15.24
N LEU A 215 1.16 6.43 -15.17
CA LEU A 215 0.46 5.71 -14.12
C LEU A 215 0.28 4.23 -14.52
N TYR A 216 0.96 3.36 -13.78
CA TYR A 216 0.75 1.92 -13.85
C TYR A 216 -0.37 1.52 -12.89
N SER A 217 -1.38 0.83 -13.41
CA SER A 217 -2.54 0.43 -12.64
C SER A 217 -2.94 -1.01 -12.94
N VAL A 218 -3.54 -1.70 -11.96
CA VAL A 218 -3.82 -3.13 -12.03
C VAL A 218 -5.24 -3.48 -11.61
N SER A 219 -5.81 -4.50 -12.26
CA SER A 219 -7.06 -5.18 -11.92
C SER A 219 -6.77 -6.62 -11.53
N ILE A 220 -7.31 -7.08 -10.41
CA ILE A 220 -7.18 -8.48 -9.98
C ILE A 220 -8.14 -9.35 -10.79
N VAL A 221 -7.65 -10.45 -11.37
CA VAL A 221 -8.52 -11.41 -12.05
C VAL A 221 -9.24 -12.26 -11.01
N THR A 222 -10.55 -12.46 -11.20
CA THR A 222 -11.42 -13.27 -10.33
C THR A 222 -12.07 -14.39 -11.10
N CYS A 223 -12.37 -15.49 -10.42
CA CYS A 223 -13.12 -16.64 -10.92
C CYS A 223 -14.27 -17.00 -9.96
N GLY A 224 -15.09 -17.98 -10.35
CA GLY A 224 -16.07 -18.59 -9.43
C GLY A 224 -15.38 -19.15 -8.18
N ALA A 225 -16.01 -19.00 -7.02
CA ALA A 225 -15.48 -19.54 -5.78
C ALA A 225 -15.35 -21.07 -5.84
N SER A 226 -14.28 -21.60 -5.24
CA SER A 226 -14.16 -23.04 -4.96
C SER A 226 -15.16 -23.48 -3.89
N ASP A 227 -15.37 -24.79 -3.76
CA ASP A 227 -16.33 -25.37 -2.80
C ASP A 227 -16.08 -24.90 -1.35
N SER A 228 -14.80 -24.74 -0.97
CA SER A 228 -14.41 -24.25 0.36
C SER A 228 -14.75 -22.79 0.60
N ILE A 229 -14.82 -21.97 -0.46
CA ILE A 229 -15.07 -20.52 -0.39
C ILE A 229 -16.54 -20.18 -0.66
N GLN A 230 -17.26 -21.01 -1.40
CA GLN A 230 -18.61 -20.73 -1.89
C GLN A 230 -19.60 -20.37 -0.77
N ARG A 231 -19.43 -20.95 0.43
CA ARG A 231 -20.24 -20.64 1.62
C ARG A 231 -20.01 -19.24 2.21
N TYR A 232 -18.93 -18.57 1.83
CA TYR A 232 -18.55 -17.23 2.27
C TYR A 232 -18.84 -16.19 1.19
N HIS A 233 -18.55 -16.51 -0.08
CA HIS A 233 -18.80 -15.66 -1.24
C HIS A 233 -18.80 -16.48 -2.53
N ASP A 234 -19.50 -16.00 -3.57
CA ASP A 234 -19.59 -16.63 -4.90
C ASP A 234 -18.35 -16.46 -5.80
N ARG A 235 -17.35 -15.68 -5.38
CA ARG A 235 -16.17 -15.30 -6.18
C ARG A 235 -14.91 -15.36 -5.35
N MET A 236 -13.80 -15.65 -6.00
CA MET A 236 -12.47 -15.63 -5.41
C MET A 236 -11.44 -15.03 -6.40
N PRO A 237 -10.29 -14.53 -5.93
CA PRO A 237 -9.18 -14.20 -6.81
C PRO A 237 -8.69 -15.44 -7.57
N LEU A 238 -8.23 -15.25 -8.81
CA LEU A 238 -7.64 -16.32 -9.62
C LEU A 238 -6.19 -16.55 -9.15
N ILE A 239 -6.02 -17.47 -8.20
CA ILE A 239 -4.74 -17.80 -7.59
C ILE A 239 -3.95 -18.79 -8.48
N LEU A 240 -2.66 -18.53 -8.64
CA LEU A 240 -1.68 -19.32 -9.37
C LEU A 240 -0.85 -20.10 -8.35
N MET A 241 -1.04 -21.42 -8.29
CA MET A 241 -0.55 -22.28 -7.21
C MET A 241 0.85 -22.86 -7.43
N THR A 242 1.37 -22.77 -8.66
CA THR A 242 2.66 -23.34 -9.02
C THR A 242 3.44 -22.34 -9.85
N ASP A 243 4.77 -22.41 -9.78
CA ASP A 243 5.65 -21.60 -10.63
C ASP A 243 5.30 -21.81 -12.11
N GLN A 244 4.97 -23.04 -12.54
CA GLN A 244 4.51 -23.30 -13.91
C GLN A 244 3.25 -22.51 -14.29
N GLN A 245 2.29 -22.35 -13.37
CA GLN A 245 1.08 -21.55 -13.61
C GLN A 245 1.40 -20.06 -13.65
N VAL A 246 2.31 -19.58 -12.79
CA VAL A 246 2.83 -18.21 -12.85
C VAL A 246 3.49 -17.94 -14.19
N ASP A 247 4.34 -18.86 -14.66
CA ASP A 247 5.10 -18.74 -15.90
C ASP A 247 4.18 -18.75 -17.12
N THR A 248 3.21 -19.68 -17.13
CA THR A 248 2.20 -19.77 -18.17
C THR A 248 1.34 -18.50 -18.20
N TRP A 249 0.96 -17.99 -17.03
CA TRP A 249 0.19 -16.75 -16.95
C TRP A 249 1.01 -15.56 -17.43
N LEU A 250 2.27 -15.41 -17.05
CA LEU A 250 3.09 -14.28 -17.50
C LEU A 250 3.45 -14.37 -18.99
N ASN A 251 3.56 -15.58 -19.55
CA ASN A 251 3.89 -15.76 -20.96
C ASN A 251 2.72 -15.47 -21.92
N VAL A 252 2.64 -14.24 -22.43
CA VAL A 252 1.58 -13.81 -23.37
C VAL A 252 1.47 -14.57 -24.69
N ASP A 253 2.53 -15.27 -25.12
CA ASP A 253 2.58 -15.91 -26.45
C ASP A 253 1.85 -17.27 -26.46
N THR A 254 1.65 -17.89 -25.30
CA THR A 254 1.17 -19.29 -25.17
C THR A 254 -0.16 -19.42 -24.44
N TYR A 255 -0.87 -18.30 -24.22
CA TYR A 255 -2.04 -18.31 -23.35
C TYR A 255 -3.21 -19.09 -23.94
N THR A 256 -3.55 -20.18 -23.26
CA THR A 256 -4.85 -20.83 -23.36
C THR A 256 -5.47 -20.80 -21.96
N LEU A 257 -6.69 -20.28 -21.83
CA LEU A 257 -7.51 -20.32 -20.61
C LEU A 257 -7.79 -21.77 -20.18
N LYS A 258 -6.83 -22.45 -19.57
CA LYS A 258 -7.09 -23.70 -18.86
C LYS A 258 -7.68 -23.33 -17.49
N LYS A 259 -8.93 -23.73 -17.26
CA LYS A 259 -9.61 -23.57 -15.95
C LYS A 259 -8.69 -24.13 -14.86
N LEU A 260 -8.22 -23.26 -13.98
CA LEU A 260 -7.40 -23.64 -12.83
C LEU A 260 -8.28 -24.43 -11.86
N LYS A 261 -7.81 -25.61 -11.44
CA LYS A 261 -8.52 -26.56 -10.58
C LYS A 261 -8.49 -26.14 -9.11
N HIS A 262 -9.44 -26.70 -8.36
CA HIS A 262 -9.73 -26.54 -6.93
C HIS A 262 -8.54 -26.15 -6.05
N ILE A 263 -8.79 -25.17 -5.20
CA ILE A 263 -7.85 -24.62 -4.23
C ILE A 263 -8.44 -24.74 -2.84
N VAL A 264 -7.63 -25.22 -1.90
CA VAL A 264 -7.95 -25.25 -0.47
C VAL A 264 -7.14 -24.15 0.21
N LEU A 265 -7.83 -23.19 0.82
CA LEU A 265 -7.23 -22.12 1.61
C LEU A 265 -7.57 -22.31 3.08
N ASN A 266 -6.63 -21.94 3.95
CA ASN A 266 -6.92 -21.76 5.36
C ASN A 266 -7.84 -20.54 5.51
N CYS A 267 -8.72 -20.57 6.50
CA CYS A 267 -9.56 -19.42 6.81
C CYS A 267 -9.76 -19.22 8.32
N CYS A 268 -9.86 -17.97 8.75
CA CYS A 268 -10.21 -17.62 10.12
C CYS A 268 -11.16 -16.42 10.16
N GLN A 269 -11.96 -16.33 11.22
CA GLN A 269 -12.77 -15.15 11.53
C GLN A 269 -11.88 -14.06 12.10
N ILE A 270 -12.12 -12.82 11.69
CA ILE A 270 -11.35 -11.64 12.14
C ILE A 270 -12.31 -10.53 12.60
N SER A 271 -11.79 -9.49 13.25
CA SER A 271 -12.63 -8.37 13.71
C SER A 271 -13.13 -7.50 12.56
N ARG A 272 -14.44 -7.27 12.52
CA ARG A 272 -15.10 -6.33 11.60
C ARG A 272 -14.72 -4.89 11.89
N GLU A 273 -14.61 -4.54 13.16
CA GLU A 273 -14.30 -3.20 13.66
C GLU A 273 -12.87 -2.81 13.27
N CYS A 274 -11.94 -3.75 13.39
CA CYS A 274 -10.55 -3.54 13.01
C CYS A 274 -10.43 -3.48 11.49
N VAL A 275 -10.71 -4.60 10.80
CA VAL A 275 -10.39 -4.70 9.39
C VAL A 275 -11.28 -3.74 8.58
N GLY A 276 -12.56 -3.60 8.93
CA GLY A 276 -13.55 -2.83 8.17
C GLY A 276 -13.22 -1.35 8.02
N ASN A 277 -12.44 -0.77 8.94
CA ASN A 277 -11.87 0.55 8.78
C ASN A 277 -10.57 0.47 7.95
N THR A 278 -10.59 1.02 6.73
CA THR A 278 -9.45 1.00 5.80
C THR A 278 -8.22 1.78 6.29
N SER A 279 -8.38 2.65 7.30
CA SER A 279 -7.25 3.35 7.91
C SER A 279 -6.46 2.47 8.88
N ASN A 280 -7.03 1.35 9.34
CA ASN A 280 -6.33 0.40 10.21
C ASN A 280 -5.45 -0.50 9.33
N ARG A 281 -4.12 -0.44 9.49
CA ARG A 281 -3.14 -1.15 8.65
C ARG A 281 -2.27 -2.16 9.39
N THR A 282 -2.61 -2.42 10.64
CA THR A 282 -1.79 -3.11 11.62
C THR A 282 -2.11 -4.61 11.70
N MET A 283 -1.26 -5.38 12.40
CA MET A 283 -1.38 -6.84 12.50
C MET A 283 -2.73 -7.29 13.11
N GLU A 284 -3.40 -6.45 13.88
CA GLU A 284 -4.75 -6.69 14.41
C GLU A 284 -5.78 -7.00 13.32
N CYS A 285 -5.55 -6.54 12.08
CA CYS A 285 -6.42 -6.84 10.93
C CYS A 285 -6.41 -8.32 10.54
N VAL A 286 -5.36 -9.07 10.90
CA VAL A 286 -5.19 -10.50 10.57
C VAL A 286 -5.26 -11.42 11.79
N LEU A 287 -5.51 -10.86 12.99
CA LEU A 287 -5.68 -11.65 14.20
C LEU A 287 -7.00 -12.44 14.15
N PRO A 288 -7.00 -13.72 14.58
CA PRO A 288 -8.22 -14.44 14.89
C PRO A 288 -9.09 -13.64 15.85
N ILE A 289 -10.41 -13.68 15.65
CA ILE A 289 -11.35 -12.83 16.39
C ILE A 289 -11.26 -13.03 17.91
N GLU A 290 -11.00 -14.26 18.37
CA GLU A 290 -10.83 -14.58 19.78
C GLU A 290 -9.57 -13.92 20.38
N GLU A 291 -8.49 -13.87 19.61
CA GLU A 291 -7.23 -13.23 20.03
C GLU A 291 -7.38 -11.70 20.05
N TYR A 292 -8.02 -11.14 19.02
CA TYR A 292 -8.32 -9.72 18.97
C TYR A 292 -9.15 -9.26 20.18
N GLN A 293 -10.18 -10.03 20.54
CA GLN A 293 -11.03 -9.73 21.70
C GLN A 293 -10.27 -9.80 23.03
N LYS A 294 -9.37 -10.77 23.20
CA LYS A 294 -8.50 -10.85 24.38
C LYS A 294 -7.61 -9.61 24.51
N GLY A 295 -7.07 -9.11 23.40
CA GLY A 295 -6.27 -7.89 23.36
C GLY A 295 -7.06 -6.66 23.85
N ILE A 296 -8.27 -6.45 23.34
CA ILE A 296 -9.15 -5.36 23.79
C ILE A 296 -9.47 -5.48 25.28
N GLN A 297 -9.84 -6.67 25.77
CA GLN A 297 -10.11 -6.88 27.19
C GLN A 297 -8.89 -6.60 28.09
N GLY A 298 -7.68 -6.83 27.58
CA GLY A 298 -6.44 -6.46 28.27
C GLY A 298 -6.30 -4.94 28.41
N ILE A 299 -6.56 -4.21 27.33
CA ILE A 299 -6.53 -2.74 27.27
C ILE A 299 -7.63 -2.14 28.17
N GLU A 300 -8.87 -2.65 28.10
CA GLU A 300 -9.96 -2.22 28.96
C GLU A 300 -9.61 -2.43 30.44
N ARG A 301 -9.07 -3.60 30.81
CA ARG A 301 -8.60 -3.87 32.18
C ARG A 301 -7.49 -2.92 32.61
N PHE A 302 -6.56 -2.57 31.72
CA PHE A 302 -5.51 -1.58 31.99
C PHE A 302 -6.09 -0.19 32.27
N PHE A 303 -7.04 0.29 31.46
CA PHE A 303 -7.69 1.57 31.69
C PHE A 303 -8.57 1.58 32.95
N VAL A 304 -9.30 0.49 33.24
CA VAL A 304 -10.06 0.33 34.49
C VAL A 304 -9.12 0.39 35.69
N ARG A 305 -8.00 -0.34 35.66
CA ARG A 305 -6.98 -0.33 36.72
C ARG A 305 -6.39 1.07 36.91
N ASN A 306 -6.02 1.75 35.84
CA ASN A 306 -5.42 3.08 35.93
C ASN A 306 -6.41 4.15 36.37
N ASN A 307 -7.68 4.06 35.96
CA ASN A 307 -8.74 4.94 36.47
C ASN A 307 -9.04 4.68 37.95
N ALA A 308 -9.00 3.41 38.39
CA ALA A 308 -9.14 3.06 39.81
C ALA A 308 -7.97 3.60 40.65
N ILE A 309 -6.74 3.56 40.12
CA ILE A 309 -5.55 4.16 40.74
C ILE A 309 -5.65 5.69 40.78
N ALA A 310 -6.14 6.32 39.72
CA ALA A 310 -6.27 7.78 39.61
C ALA A 310 -7.44 8.36 40.45
N ASN A 311 -8.45 7.55 40.78
CA ASN A 311 -9.62 7.96 41.55
C ASN A 311 -10.03 6.91 42.60
N PRO A 312 -9.23 6.74 43.66
CA PRO A 312 -9.46 5.69 44.67
C PRO A 312 -10.77 5.87 45.47
N LYS A 313 -11.36 7.07 45.48
CA LYS A 313 -12.62 7.36 46.21
C LYS A 313 -13.88 6.93 45.46
N LYS A 314 -13.79 6.52 44.19
CA LYS A 314 -14.96 6.13 43.36
C LYS A 314 -15.12 4.61 43.23
N SER A 315 -14.06 3.83 43.47
CA SER A 315 -14.10 2.36 43.48
C SER A 315 -14.87 1.80 44.68
N ASP A 316 -14.80 2.47 45.83
CA ASP A 316 -15.52 2.06 47.05
C ASP A 316 -17.03 2.27 46.97
N ALA A 317 -17.49 3.17 46.09
CA ALA A 317 -18.91 3.40 45.84
C ALA A 317 -19.53 2.31 44.93
N LEU A 318 -18.77 1.82 43.94
CA LEU A 318 -19.21 0.77 43.02
C LEU A 318 -19.17 -0.63 43.67
N ALA A 319 -18.16 -0.92 44.51
CA ALA A 319 -18.09 -2.17 45.27
C ALA A 319 -19.22 -2.30 46.33
N LYS A 320 -19.79 -1.17 46.79
CA LYS A 320 -20.94 -1.15 47.71
C LYS A 320 -22.30 -1.26 47.02
N GLU A 321 -22.40 -0.98 45.73
CA GLU A 321 -23.63 -1.20 44.94
C GLU A 321 -23.80 -2.66 44.52
N GLU A 322 -22.70 -3.39 44.24
CA GLU A 322 -22.74 -4.80 43.84
C GLU A 322 -23.19 -5.74 44.99
N GLN A 323 -22.96 -5.37 46.25
CA GLN A 323 -23.42 -6.15 47.41
C GLN A 323 -24.86 -5.85 47.84
N ARG A 324 -25.50 -4.79 47.33
CA ARG A 324 -26.90 -4.45 47.67
C ARG A 324 -27.93 -4.91 46.65
N HIS A 325 -27.50 -5.40 45.48
CA HIS A 325 -28.41 -5.78 44.40
C HIS A 325 -28.69 -7.28 44.25
N ASN A 326 -28.25 -8.12 45.20
CA ASN A 326 -28.54 -9.57 45.17
C ASN A 326 -29.83 -9.97 45.92
N CYS A 327 -30.80 -9.05 46.02
CA CYS A 327 -32.18 -9.32 46.38
C CYS A 327 -33.05 -8.23 45.73
N ASP A 328 -33.43 -8.44 44.47
CA ASP A 328 -34.80 -8.25 44.00
C ASP A 328 -34.86 -8.37 42.47
N THR A 329 -35.74 -9.27 42.06
CA THR A 329 -36.06 -9.72 40.71
C THR A 329 -36.53 -8.61 39.76
N THR A 330 -36.14 -8.74 38.48
CA THR A 330 -36.91 -8.38 37.27
C THR A 330 -37.88 -7.21 37.37
N THR A 331 -37.47 -6.01 36.95
CA THR A 331 -38.15 -5.09 36.00
C THR A 331 -37.60 -3.67 36.14
N THR A 332 -36.58 -3.27 35.37
CA THR A 332 -36.34 -1.85 34.98
C THR A 332 -35.15 -1.64 34.03
N LEU A 333 -34.77 -2.61 33.18
CA LEU A 333 -33.66 -2.42 32.23
C LEU A 333 -34.08 -1.69 30.93
N LYS A 334 -34.74 -0.53 31.03
CA LYS A 334 -35.04 0.32 29.84
C LYS A 334 -34.91 1.84 30.03
N ARG A 335 -34.45 2.38 31.17
CA ARG A 335 -34.30 3.85 31.34
C ARG A 335 -32.92 4.40 31.71
N GLY A 336 -31.91 3.57 31.96
CA GLY A 336 -30.57 4.05 32.37
C GLY A 336 -29.58 4.43 31.24
N ILE A 337 -29.80 4.00 30.00
CA ILE A 337 -28.74 4.05 28.95
C ILE A 337 -28.57 5.43 28.29
N ARG A 338 -29.45 6.41 28.54
CA ARG A 338 -29.36 7.73 27.89
C ARG A 338 -28.45 8.76 28.57
N LYS A 339 -27.94 8.53 29.79
CA LYS A 339 -27.12 9.54 30.50
C LYS A 339 -25.60 9.31 30.44
N ASN A 340 -25.12 8.11 30.09
CA ASN A 340 -23.67 7.84 29.97
C ASN A 340 -23.08 8.11 28.57
N SER A 341 -23.91 8.30 27.55
CA SER A 341 -23.46 8.54 26.18
C SER A 341 -22.85 9.93 25.98
N LEU A 342 -23.34 10.97 26.69
CA LEU A 342 -22.81 12.32 26.53
C LEU A 342 -21.44 12.47 27.21
N PHE A 343 -21.27 11.84 28.36
CA PHE A 343 -20.04 11.92 29.15
C PHE A 343 -18.87 11.19 28.46
N LEU A 344 -19.12 10.02 27.87
CA LEU A 344 -18.13 9.29 27.08
C LEU A 344 -17.79 10.00 25.76
N PHE A 345 -18.74 10.72 25.17
CA PHE A 345 -18.51 11.53 23.96
C PHE A 345 -17.60 12.73 24.26
N CYS A 346 -17.82 13.44 25.38
CA CYS A 346 -16.97 14.56 25.79
C CYS A 346 -15.52 14.12 26.08
N ILE A 347 -15.31 12.99 26.75
CA ILE A 347 -13.96 12.47 27.02
C ILE A 347 -13.25 12.06 25.73
N SER A 348 -13.95 11.37 24.81
CA SER A 348 -13.38 11.02 23.51
C SER A 348 -13.03 12.25 22.67
N PHE A 349 -13.81 13.34 22.78
CA PHE A 349 -13.56 14.58 22.06
C PHE A 349 -12.33 15.32 22.61
N ILE A 350 -12.19 15.38 23.94
CA ILE A 350 -11.03 15.99 24.62
C ILE A 350 -9.75 15.24 24.28
N VAL A 351 -9.76 13.89 24.33
CA VAL A 351 -8.57 13.08 24.00
C VAL A 351 -8.20 13.20 22.53
N ARG A 352 -9.17 13.26 21.61
CA ARG A 352 -8.88 13.51 20.19
C ARG A 352 -8.31 14.90 19.95
N TRP A 353 -8.82 15.91 20.65
CA TRP A 353 -8.33 17.29 20.53
C TRP A 353 -6.93 17.47 21.10
N THR A 354 -6.62 16.85 22.24
CA THR A 354 -5.26 16.94 22.83
C THR A 354 -4.23 16.24 21.96
N VAL A 355 -4.54 15.06 21.41
CA VAL A 355 -3.66 14.36 20.47
C VAL A 355 -3.48 15.17 19.19
N PHE A 356 -4.56 15.72 18.62
CA PHE A 356 -4.49 16.56 17.42
C PHE A 356 -3.63 17.83 17.65
N LEU A 357 -3.84 18.53 18.76
CA LEU A 357 -3.04 19.70 19.13
C LEU A 357 -1.56 19.34 19.30
N PHE A 358 -1.27 18.18 19.91
CA PHE A 358 0.10 17.71 20.08
C PHE A 358 0.76 17.35 18.75
N THR A 359 0.06 16.70 17.83
CA THR A 359 0.58 16.44 16.47
C THR A 359 0.78 17.72 15.67
N VAL A 360 -0.16 18.67 15.71
CA VAL A 360 -0.01 19.95 14.98
C VAL A 360 1.16 20.77 15.53
N VAL A 361 1.32 20.81 16.85
CA VAL A 361 2.45 21.48 17.48
C VAL A 361 3.76 20.74 17.18
N PHE A 362 3.78 19.41 17.25
CA PHE A 362 4.96 18.61 16.94
C PHE A 362 5.36 18.73 15.46
N ASP A 363 4.41 18.72 14.53
CA ASP A 363 4.65 18.92 13.09
C ASP A 363 5.13 20.34 12.79
N TYR A 364 4.60 21.35 13.50
CA TYR A 364 5.07 22.74 13.39
C TYR A 364 6.52 22.90 13.88
N PHE A 365 6.87 22.31 15.03
CA PHE A 365 8.24 22.34 15.55
C PHE A 365 9.20 21.49 14.72
N SER A 366 8.76 20.32 14.24
CA SER A 366 9.54 19.46 13.35
C SER A 366 9.81 20.14 12.02
N GLY A 367 8.80 20.79 11.44
CA GLY A 367 8.92 21.60 10.23
C GLY A 367 9.86 22.79 10.41
N LEU A 368 9.83 23.47 11.56
CA LEU A 368 10.74 24.58 11.87
C LEU A 368 12.19 24.12 12.03
N VAL A 369 12.42 22.97 12.67
CA VAL A 369 13.76 22.35 12.78
C VAL A 369 14.26 21.89 11.42
N TYR A 370 13.40 21.28 10.59
CA TYR A 370 13.76 20.80 9.25
C TYR A 370 14.03 21.95 8.27
N ALA A 371 13.25 23.03 8.34
CA ALA A 371 13.46 24.25 7.56
C ALA A 371 14.77 24.94 7.95
N ASN A 372 15.08 25.03 9.24
CA ASN A 372 16.35 25.57 9.72
C ASN A 372 17.55 24.68 9.32
N ALA A 373 17.41 23.35 9.35
CA ALA A 373 18.45 22.43 8.89
C ALA A 373 18.71 22.55 7.38
N ARG A 374 17.65 22.64 6.56
CA ARG A 374 17.75 22.88 5.10
C ARG A 374 18.31 24.26 4.77
N PHE A 375 17.96 25.29 5.54
CA PHE A 375 18.53 26.63 5.38
C PHE A 375 20.03 26.65 5.72
N LEU A 376 20.45 25.91 6.76
CA LEU A 376 21.86 25.76 7.11
C LEU A 376 22.62 24.98 6.03
N GLU A 377 22.05 23.89 5.51
CA GLU A 377 22.62 23.06 4.45
C GLU A 377 22.73 23.85 3.12
N TRP A 378 21.71 24.61 2.75
CA TRP A 378 21.74 25.48 1.58
C TRP A 378 22.80 26.59 1.71
N ASN A 379 22.91 27.22 2.89
CA ASN A 379 23.97 28.20 3.13
C ASN A 379 25.36 27.56 3.07
N LEU A 380 25.56 26.36 3.61
CA LEU A 380 26.84 25.63 3.54
C LEU A 380 27.21 25.25 2.10
N GLN A 381 26.25 24.78 1.30
CA GLN A 381 26.48 24.48 -0.12
C GLN A 381 26.76 25.75 -0.95
N THR A 382 26.12 26.86 -0.62
CA THR A 382 26.35 28.16 -1.27
C THR A 382 27.70 28.74 -0.88
N LEU A 383 28.12 28.59 0.38
CA LEU A 383 29.46 28.97 0.85
C LEU A 383 30.54 28.11 0.17
N SER A 384 30.33 26.79 0.09
CA SER A 384 31.20 25.84 -0.60
C SER A 384 31.41 26.23 -2.07
N LYS A 385 30.34 26.53 -2.81
CA LYS A 385 30.45 26.95 -4.22
C LYS A 385 31.17 28.30 -4.39
N LYS A 386 30.95 29.24 -3.47
CA LYS A 386 31.65 30.54 -3.47
C LYS A 386 33.14 30.40 -3.12
N ILE A 387 33.50 29.49 -2.22
CA ILE A 387 34.90 29.18 -1.88
C ILE A 387 35.61 28.52 -3.08
N VAL A 388 34.98 27.54 -3.74
CA VAL A 388 35.54 26.90 -4.95
C VAL A 388 35.69 27.89 -6.12
N GLN A 389 34.73 28.81 -6.31
CA GLN A 389 34.86 29.90 -7.29
C GLN A 389 35.95 30.92 -6.91
N PHE A 390 36.21 31.14 -5.62
CA PHE A 390 37.30 32.00 -5.16
C PHE A 390 38.68 31.31 -5.34
N GLU A 391 38.77 30.00 -5.13
CA GLU A 391 39.97 29.17 -5.31
C GLU A 391 40.44 29.09 -6.77
N THR A 392 39.52 29.00 -7.74
CA THR A 392 39.90 29.02 -9.17
C THR A 392 40.55 30.34 -9.63
N ARG A 393 40.54 31.41 -8.82
CA ARG A 393 41.16 32.71 -9.15
C ARG A 393 42.51 32.98 -8.48
N ARG A 394 43.00 32.14 -7.55
CA ARG A 394 44.35 32.27 -6.96
C ARG A 394 45.00 30.90 -6.79
N HIS A 395 46.26 30.77 -7.24
CA HIS A 395 47.08 29.57 -7.05
C HIS A 395 47.41 29.33 -5.56
N VAL A 396 46.47 28.75 -4.81
CA VAL A 396 46.69 28.26 -3.45
C VAL A 396 46.95 26.76 -3.54
N ARG A 397 48.04 26.27 -2.94
CA ARG A 397 48.55 24.91 -3.19
C ARG A 397 48.13 23.84 -2.20
N ASN A 398 47.60 24.13 -1.00
CA ASN A 398 47.06 23.10 -0.09
C ASN A 398 46.19 23.69 1.03
N ILE A 399 45.06 23.04 1.34
CA ILE A 399 44.25 23.29 2.55
C ILE A 399 44.07 21.95 3.29
N ASN A 400 44.37 21.92 4.58
CA ASN A 400 44.23 20.71 5.41
C ASN A 400 43.24 20.96 6.56
N ILE A 401 42.18 20.15 6.62
CA ILE A 401 41.15 20.22 7.66
C ILE A 401 41.50 19.21 8.76
N LYS A 402 41.84 19.69 9.97
CA LYS A 402 42.38 18.80 11.01
C LYS A 402 41.44 18.43 12.16
N HIS A 403 40.29 19.08 12.38
CA HIS A 403 39.32 18.54 13.35
C HIS A 403 37.93 19.17 13.28
N TRP A 404 36.92 18.34 13.51
CA TRP A 404 35.53 18.72 13.69
C TRP A 404 35.13 18.61 15.18
N ASN A 405 34.58 19.67 15.76
CA ASN A 405 33.78 19.57 16.99
C ASN A 405 32.65 20.61 16.98
N HIS A 406 31.58 20.30 17.69
CA HIS A 406 30.17 20.63 17.43
C HIS A 406 29.76 22.10 17.30
N ASN A 407 30.64 23.11 17.29
CA ASN A 407 30.23 24.49 17.03
C ASN A 407 31.31 25.46 16.48
N LYS A 408 32.51 25.02 16.07
CA LYS A 408 33.49 25.89 15.38
C LYS A 408 34.36 25.13 14.38
N ILE A 409 34.67 25.78 13.26
CA ILE A 409 35.67 25.33 12.27
C ILE A 409 36.88 26.25 12.38
N HIS A 410 38.07 25.69 12.63
CA HIS A 410 39.34 26.39 12.53
C HIS A 410 39.99 26.03 11.19
N LEU A 411 40.18 27.02 10.32
CA LEU A 411 40.92 26.91 9.08
C LEU A 411 42.28 27.59 9.27
N ILE A 412 43.38 26.86 9.06
CA ILE A 412 44.72 27.43 8.93
C ILE A 412 45.02 27.48 7.44
N ILE A 413 45.34 28.67 6.94
CA ILE A 413 45.71 28.91 5.55
C ILE A 413 47.19 29.26 5.57
N ASP A 414 48.04 28.35 5.08
CA ASP A 414 49.43 28.70 4.74
C ASP A 414 49.40 29.40 3.38
N LEU A 415 49.75 30.68 3.36
CA LEU A 415 49.79 31.54 2.18
C LEU A 415 51.10 31.40 1.40
#